data_AF-A0A6M2E5F0-F1
#
_entry.id   AF-A0A6M2E5F0-F1
#
_cell.length_a   1.000
_cell.length_b   1.000
_cell.length_c   1.000
_cell.angle_alpha   90.00
_cell.angle_beta   90.00
_cell.angle_gamma   90.00
#
_symmetry.space_group_name_H-M   'P 1'
#
loop_
_entity.id
_entity.type
_entity.pdbx_description
1 polymer ?
#
loop_
_entity_poly.entity_id
_entity_poly.type
_entity_poly.pdbx_seq_one_letter_code
_entity_poly.pdbx_strand_id
1 'polypeptide(L)'
;MDWALMGSPAGVTSVLALYLTGCVVVGPRLMRDCKAFSLRPMLIAYNVAMVVFSVVFAYLTVNLAYIKSSYDLICQANDSKTNPLAATMMYYGWWYVMLKVAELLD
;
A
#
# COMPACT_ATOMS: atom_id res chain seq x y z
N MET A 1 -7.13 -18.38 -3.49
CA MET A 1 -6.32 -17.54 -2.59
C MET A 1 -7.20 -16.36 -2.23
N ASP A 2 -7.70 -16.34 -1.00
CA ASP A 2 -8.51 -15.22 -0.53
C ASP A 2 -7.58 -14.11 -0.03
N TRP A 3 -7.46 -13.06 -0.83
CA TRP A 3 -6.67 -11.89 -0.50
C TRP A 3 -7.49 -10.94 0.37
N ALA A 4 -6.98 -10.62 1.56
CA ALA A 4 -7.64 -9.65 2.45
C ALA A 4 -7.77 -8.29 1.73
N LEU A 5 -8.91 -7.61 1.93
CA LEU A 5 -9.29 -6.34 1.28
C LEU A 5 -9.54 -6.38 -0.24
N MET A 6 -9.36 -7.52 -0.92
CA MET A 6 -9.58 -7.66 -2.37
C MET A 6 -10.93 -8.29 -2.75
N GLY A 7 -11.70 -8.81 -1.79
CA GLY A 7 -12.99 -9.48 -2.07
C GLY A 7 -14.12 -8.50 -2.45
N SER A 8 -14.06 -7.26 -1.96
CA SER A 8 -15.03 -6.21 -2.27
C SER A 8 -14.39 -4.84 -2.02
N PRO A 9 -14.70 -3.81 -2.84
CA PRO A 9 -14.23 -2.45 -2.60
C PRO A 9 -14.65 -1.90 -1.22
N ALA A 10 -15.76 -2.41 -0.67
CA ALA A 10 -16.27 -2.00 0.64
C ALA A 10 -15.25 -2.20 1.78
N GLY A 11 -14.35 -3.20 1.68
CA GLY A 11 -13.31 -3.43 2.67
C GLY A 11 -12.29 -2.28 2.72
N VAL A 12 -11.83 -1.81 1.57
CA VAL A 12 -10.89 -0.67 1.50
C VAL A 12 -11.60 0.63 1.92
N THR A 13 -12.85 0.82 1.49
CA THR A 13 -13.62 2.01 1.85
C THR A 13 -13.86 2.10 3.36
N SER A 14 -14.11 0.98 4.04
CA SER A 14 -14.32 0.97 5.49
C SER A 14 -13.03 1.30 6.25
N VAL A 15 -11.87 0.79 5.83
CA VAL A 15 -10.56 1.15 6.41
C VAL A 15 -10.31 2.66 6.29
N LEU A 16 -10.55 3.24 5.12
CA LEU A 16 -10.39 4.69 4.91
C LEU A 16 -11.37 5.50 5.77
N ALA A 17 -12.63 5.09 5.84
CA ALA A 17 -13.64 5.77 6.66
C ALA A 17 -13.28 5.72 8.16
N LEU A 18 -12.79 4.58 8.65
CA LEU A 18 -12.32 4.42 10.02
C LEU A 18 -11.09 5.30 10.30
N TYR A 19 -10.12 5.32 9.38
CA TYR A 19 -8.94 6.17 9.49
C TYR A 19 -9.32 7.66 9.56
N LEU A 20 -10.14 8.15 8.63
CA LEU A 20 -10.57 9.56 8.60
C LEU A 20 -11.37 9.93 9.85
N THR A 21 -12.29 9.07 10.27
CA THR A 21 -13.08 9.32 11.49
C THR A 21 -12.17 9.34 12.73
N GLY A 22 -11.22 8.43 12.79
CA GLY A 22 -10.20 8.36 13.83
C GLY A 22 -9.34 9.62 13.90
N CYS A 23 -8.72 10.02 12.79
CA CYS A 23 -7.76 11.12 12.76
C CYS A 23 -8.39 12.52 12.76
N VAL A 24 -9.55 12.70 12.12
CA VAL A 24 -10.18 14.04 11.97
C VAL A 24 -11.17 14.34 13.09
N VAL A 25 -11.89 13.34 13.60
CA VAL A 25 -12.94 13.56 14.60
C VAL A 25 -12.49 13.14 15.99
N VAL A 26 -11.99 11.91 16.13
CA VAL A 26 -11.67 11.33 17.45
C VAL A 26 -10.33 11.83 17.98
N GLY A 27 -9.32 11.91 17.11
CA GLY A 27 -7.95 12.36 17.43
C GLY A 27 -7.92 13.74 18.07
N PRO A 28 -8.48 14.80 17.45
CA PRO A 28 -8.45 16.16 18.01
C PRO A 28 -9.22 16.28 19.33
N ARG A 29 -10.28 15.47 19.51
CA ARG A 29 -11.05 15.42 20.76
C ARG A 29 -10.24 14.79 21.90
N LEU A 30 -9.52 13.70 21.63
CA LEU A 30 -8.64 13.05 22.60
C LEU A 30 -7.40 13.91 22.91
N MET A 31 -6.87 14.62 21.91
CA MET A 31 -5.65 15.43 22.05
C MET A 31 -5.89 16.83 22.64
N ARG A 32 -7.14 17.21 22.93
CA ARG A 32 -7.49 18.57 23.39
C ARG A 32 -6.77 18.99 24.68
N ASP A 33 -6.60 18.04 25.60
CA ASP A 33 -5.97 18.26 26.91
C ASP A 33 -4.65 17.51 27.05
N CYS A 34 -4.11 16.96 25.95
CA CYS A 34 -2.85 16.20 25.95
C CYS A 34 -1.67 17.07 25.48
N LYS A 35 -0.51 16.91 26.13
CA LYS A 35 0.75 17.51 25.66
C LYS A 35 1.23 16.79 24.39
N ALA A 36 1.78 17.54 23.44
CA ALA A 36 2.31 16.97 22.19
C ALA A 36 3.35 15.87 22.47
N PHE A 37 3.13 14.68 21.90
CA PHE A 37 4.07 13.57 21.98
C PHE A 37 5.26 13.80 21.04
N SER A 38 6.49 13.58 21.51
CA SER A 38 7.69 13.66 20.66
C SER A 38 7.94 12.33 19.94
N LEU A 39 7.16 12.05 18.89
CA LEU A 39 7.30 10.83 18.06
C LEU A 39 8.31 11.00 16.91
N ARG A 40 9.06 12.10 16.88
CA ARG A 40 9.98 12.46 15.81
C ARG A 40 10.95 11.34 15.37
N PRO A 41 11.67 10.63 16.26
CA PRO A 41 12.57 9.57 15.81
C PRO A 41 11.82 8.37 15.21
N MET A 42 10.63 8.07 15.73
CA MET A 42 9.77 7.00 15.22
C MET A 42 9.23 7.34 13.83
N LEU A 43 8.75 8.57 13.63
CA LEU A 43 8.30 9.06 12.32
C LEU A 43 9.43 9.03 11.28
N ILE A 44 10.65 9.43 11.65
CA ILE A 44 11.79 9.38 10.74
C ILE A 44 12.09 7.93 10.33
N ALA A 45 12.14 7.00 11.28
CA ALA A 45 12.38 5.58 11.00
C ALA A 45 11.28 4.98 10.11
N TYR A 46 10.03 5.31 10.39
CA TYR A 46 8.87 4.91 9.59
C TYR A 46 8.99 5.41 8.15
N ASN A 47 9.19 6.72 7.95
CA ASN A 47 9.29 7.31 6.61
C ASN A 47 10.46 6.73 5.81
N VAL A 48 11.61 6.47 6.45
CA VAL A 48 12.74 5.79 5.79
C VAL A 48 12.37 4.38 5.36
N ALA A 49 11.71 3.60 6.23
CA ALA A 49 11.25 2.25 5.88
C ALA A 49 10.26 2.27 4.70
N MET A 50 9.31 3.22 4.71
CA MET A 50 8.32 3.37 3.64
C MET A 50 8.96 3.74 2.30
N VAL A 51 9.97 4.62 2.29
CA VAL A 51 10.75 4.94 1.09
C VAL A 51 11.49 3.71 0.57
N VAL A 52 12.15 2.94 1.45
CA VAL A 52 12.85 1.71 1.06
C VAL A 52 11.88 0.71 0.43
N PHE A 53 10.74 0.44 1.06
CA PHE A 53 9.73 -0.45 0.52
C PHE A 53 9.20 0.04 -0.84
N SER A 54 8.93 1.34 -0.98
CA SER A 54 8.47 1.93 -2.23
C SER A 54 9.47 1.72 -3.37
N VAL A 55 10.77 1.92 -3.11
CA VAL A 55 11.84 1.67 -4.09
C VAL A 55 11.92 0.20 -4.45
N VAL A 56 11.80 -0.71 -3.48
CA VAL A 56 11.79 -2.16 -3.72
C VAL A 56 10.62 -2.58 -4.60
N PHE A 57 9.40 -2.10 -4.33
CA PHE A 57 8.24 -2.41 -5.16
C PHE A 57 8.33 -1.81 -6.55
N ALA A 58 8.88 -0.59 -6.69
CA ALA A 58 9.15 -0.01 -8.00
C ALA A 58 10.13 -0.87 -8.80
N TYR A 59 11.22 -1.30 -8.18
CA TYR A 59 12.20 -2.20 -8.81
C TYR A 59 11.57 -3.54 -9.22
N LEU A 60 10.80 -4.17 -8.32
CA LEU A 60 10.11 -5.44 -8.59
C LEU A 60 9.13 -5.30 -9.75
N THR A 61 8.33 -4.23 -9.77
CA THR A 61 7.37 -3.96 -10.84
C THR A 61 8.09 -3.78 -12.17
N VAL A 62 9.18 -3.00 -12.19
CA VAL A 62 9.95 -2.78 -13.42
C VAL A 62 10.58 -4.08 -13.93
N ASN A 63 11.19 -4.86 -13.03
CA ASN A 63 11.83 -6.11 -13.39
C ASN A 63 10.83 -7.16 -13.89
N LEU A 64 9.72 -7.35 -13.18
CA LEU A 64 8.73 -8.36 -13.52
C LEU A 64 7.94 -7.94 -14.77
N ALA A 65 7.38 -6.73 -14.80
CA ALA A 65 6.46 -6.32 -15.86
C ALA A 65 7.19 -5.97 -17.16
N TYR A 66 8.20 -5.10 -17.10
CA TYR A 66 8.83 -4.56 -18.30
C TYR A 66 10.04 -5.37 -18.76
N ILE A 67 10.89 -5.86 -17.84
CA ILE A 67 12.10 -6.59 -18.24
C ILE A 67 11.79 -8.06 -18.57
N LYS A 68 11.06 -8.76 -17.71
CA LYS A 68 10.80 -10.21 -17.88
C LYS A 68 9.58 -10.54 -18.73
N SER A 69 8.48 -9.80 -18.58
CA SER A 69 7.27 -10.00 -19.37
C SER A 69 7.16 -9.12 -20.61
N SER A 70 8.11 -8.19 -20.81
CA SER A 70 8.11 -7.27 -21.96
C SER A 70 6.78 -6.54 -22.16
N TYR A 71 6.20 -6.02 -21.08
CA TYR A 71 4.94 -5.28 -21.14
C TYR A 71 5.09 -4.00 -21.99
N ASP A 72 4.07 -3.70 -22.77
CA ASP A 72 3.97 -2.43 -23.47
C ASP A 72 3.66 -1.30 -22.48
N LEU A 73 4.35 -0.17 -22.64
CA LEU A 73 4.17 1.01 -21.78
C LEU A 73 2.81 1.70 -21.96
N ILE A 74 2.13 1.45 -23.07
CA ILE A 74 0.86 2.12 -23.43
C ILE A 74 -0.33 1.24 -23.09
N CYS A 75 -0.38 0.03 -23.63
CA CYS A 75 -1.51 -0.87 -23.44
C CYS A 75 -1.03 -2.31 -23.34
N GLN A 76 -1.06 -2.87 -22.14
CA GLN A 76 -0.84 -4.29 -21.93
C GLN A 76 -2.18 -5.01 -21.86
N ALA A 77 -2.37 -6.02 -22.69
CA ALA A 77 -3.51 -6.92 -22.59
C ALA A 77 -3.37 -7.83 -21.34
N ASN A 78 -4.50 -8.16 -20.71
CA ASN A 78 -4.50 -9.03 -19.54
C ASN A 78 -4.05 -10.45 -19.91
N ASP A 79 -2.81 -10.80 -19.58
CA ASP A 79 -2.16 -12.09 -19.86
C ASP A 79 -2.15 -13.04 -18.64
N SER A 80 -3.03 -12.80 -17.66
CA SER A 80 -3.10 -13.55 -16.39
C SER A 80 -3.21 -15.07 -16.51
N LYS A 81 -3.67 -15.61 -17.65
CA LYS A 81 -3.81 -17.07 -17.88
C LYS A 81 -2.58 -17.70 -18.56
N THR A 82 -1.79 -16.90 -19.26
CA THR A 82 -0.73 -17.37 -20.16
C THR A 82 0.65 -17.15 -19.55
N ASN A 83 0.79 -16.11 -18.73
CA ASN A 83 2.06 -15.72 -18.17
C ASN A 83 2.26 -16.32 -16.76
N PRO A 84 3.27 -17.19 -16.55
CA PRO A 84 3.54 -17.76 -15.23
C PRO A 84 3.95 -16.70 -14.20
N LEU A 85 4.42 -15.52 -14.65
CA LEU A 85 4.79 -14.41 -13.78
C LEU A 85 3.58 -13.61 -13.26
N ALA A 86 2.40 -13.76 -13.88
CA ALA A 86 1.21 -13.00 -13.50
C ALA A 86 0.79 -13.27 -12.05
N ALA A 87 0.82 -14.53 -11.61
CA ALA A 87 0.50 -14.88 -10.23
C ALA A 87 1.47 -14.25 -9.22
N THR A 88 2.77 -14.20 -9.57
CA THR A 88 3.80 -13.54 -8.77
C THR A 88 3.58 -12.04 -8.70
N MET A 89 3.25 -11.40 -9.83
CA MET A 89 2.91 -9.97 -9.88
C MET A 89 1.68 -9.64 -9.03
N MET A 90 0.63 -10.47 -9.08
CA MET A 90 -0.57 -10.30 -8.26
C MET A 90 -0.25 -10.41 -6.77
N TYR A 91 0.61 -11.36 -6.37
CA TYR A 91 1.06 -11.50 -4.98
C TYR A 91 1.81 -10.26 -4.48
N TYR A 92 2.75 -9.73 -5.27
CA TYR A 92 3.45 -8.49 -4.91
C TYR A 92 2.54 -7.26 -4.98
N GLY A 93 1.60 -7.22 -5.93
CA GLY A 93 0.58 -6.17 -6.03
C GLY A 93 -0.33 -6.13 -4.80
N TRP A 94 -0.67 -7.29 -4.24
CA TRP A 94 -1.39 -7.37 -2.97
C TRP A 94 -0.59 -6.78 -1.80
N TRP A 95 0.70 -7.13 -1.70
CA TRP A 95 1.58 -6.54 -0.69
C TRP A 95 1.76 -5.02 -0.87
N TYR A 96 1.78 -4.53 -2.10
CA TYR A 96 1.79 -3.10 -2.38
C TYR A 96 0.53 -2.39 -1.88
N VAL A 97 -0.65 -3.00 -2.05
CA VAL A 97 -1.91 -2.46 -1.47
C VAL A 97 -1.83 -2.42 0.06
N MET A 98 -1.28 -3.46 0.70
CA MET A 98 -1.07 -3.45 2.15
C MET A 98 -0.08 -2.37 2.60
N LEU A 99 0.98 -2.11 1.82
CA LEU A 99 1.89 -1.00 2.06
C LEU A 99 1.17 0.35 2.00
N LYS A 100 0.25 0.54 1.04
CA LYS A 100 -0.59 1.75 0.93
C LYS A 100 -1.53 1.92 2.12
N VAL A 101 -2.03 0.83 2.68
CA VAL A 101 -2.79 0.88 3.95
C VAL A 101 -1.88 1.28 5.11
N ALA A 102 -0.65 0.77 5.14
CA ALA A 102 0.33 1.15 6.16
C ALA A 102 0.73 2.64 6.06
N GLU A 103 0.76 3.23 4.86
CA GLU A 103 0.99 4.68 4.61
C GLU A 103 -0.03 5.59 5.30
N LEU A 104 -1.23 5.08 5.60
CA LEU A 104 -2.23 5.87 6.33
C LEU A 104 -1.76 6.24 7.74
N LEU A 105 -0.74 5.58 8.30
CA LEU A 105 -0.24 5.89 9.64
C LEU A 105 0.60 7.17 9.72
N ASP A 106 0.95 7.79 8.59
CA ASP A 106 1.49 9.15 8.54
C ASP A 106 0.41 10.19 8.89
#